data_AF-A0AAV5EBL6-F1
#
_entry.id   AF-A0AAV5EBL6-F1
#
_cell.length_a   1.000
_cell.length_b   1.000
_cell.length_c   1.000
_cell.angle_alpha   90.00
_cell.angle_beta   90.00
_cell.angle_gamma   90.00
#
_symmetry.space_group_name_H-M   'P 1'
#
loop_
_entity.id
_entity.type
_entity.pdbx_description
1 polymer ?
#
loop_
_entity_poly.entity_id
_entity_poly.type
_entity_poly.pdbx_seq_one_letter_code
_entity_poly.pdbx_strand_id
1 'polypeptide(L)'
;MNQTWLPTSTVIDGSASFPNALDEKNRVMALSSGMFHKKARLATQQGVQESFYRDMAVMFGRWPEFEPTDLEEPPFPAHLFQGDEDGVVPVQLQRHICRRLGWVNYHELAGVGHFLSAVPGLGDRIVTTLLTAPASSA
;
A
#
# COMPACT_ATOMS: atom_id res chain seq x y z
N MET A 1 -19.24 -24.05 -10.39
CA MET A 1 -18.70 -24.79 -9.24
C MET A 1 -18.76 -23.85 -8.03
N ASN A 2 -19.58 -24.15 -7.01
CA ASN A 2 -19.89 -23.23 -5.90
C ASN A 2 -19.27 -23.64 -4.55
N GLN A 3 -18.27 -24.53 -4.54
CA GLN A 3 -17.60 -24.93 -3.31
C GLN A 3 -16.29 -24.15 -3.12
N THR A 4 -16.21 -23.42 -2.01
CA THR A 4 -15.00 -22.78 -1.50
C THR A 4 -14.26 -23.79 -0.63
N TRP A 5 -13.10 -24.24 -1.09
CA TRP A 5 -12.30 -25.26 -0.39
C TRP A 5 -11.32 -24.66 0.64
N LEU A 6 -11.04 -23.36 0.52
CA LEU A 6 -10.12 -22.62 1.39
C LEU A 6 -10.75 -21.27 1.79
N PRO A 7 -10.45 -20.75 3.00
CA PRO A 7 -10.87 -19.42 3.39
C PRO A 7 -10.24 -18.37 2.46
N THR A 8 -11.00 -17.33 2.13
CA THR A 8 -10.49 -16.16 1.41
C THR A 8 -9.71 -15.27 2.39
N SER A 9 -8.71 -14.55 1.89
CA SER A 9 -8.04 -13.52 2.69
C SER A 9 -9.07 -12.50 3.19
N THR A 10 -9.04 -12.23 4.50
CA THR A 10 -9.97 -11.29 5.15
C THR A 10 -9.79 -9.84 4.70
N VAL A 11 -8.63 -9.52 4.10
CA VAL A 11 -8.39 -8.22 3.46
C VAL A 11 -9.04 -8.18 2.08
N ILE A 12 -8.96 -9.27 1.31
CA ILE A 12 -9.53 -9.37 -0.05
C ILE A 12 -11.06 -9.41 0.01
N ASP A 13 -11.64 -10.11 0.99
CA ASP A 13 -13.09 -10.13 1.19
C ASP A 13 -13.62 -8.88 1.93
N GLY A 14 -12.72 -8.05 2.48
CA GLY A 14 -13.04 -6.82 3.21
C GLY A 14 -13.59 -7.03 4.61
N SER A 15 -13.56 -8.25 5.15
CA SER A 15 -14.09 -8.59 6.49
C SER A 15 -13.13 -8.22 7.63
N ALA A 16 -11.84 -8.06 7.35
CA ALA A 16 -10.85 -7.62 8.34
C ALA A 16 -11.15 -6.20 8.82
N SER A 17 -11.19 -5.99 10.14
CA SER A 17 -11.22 -4.65 10.72
C SER A 17 -9.83 -4.00 10.67
N PHE A 18 -9.78 -2.69 10.48
CA PHE A 18 -8.53 -1.94 10.57
C PHE A 18 -8.34 -1.34 11.98
N PRO A 19 -7.10 -1.32 12.51
CA PRO A 19 -6.83 -0.71 13.81
C PRO A 19 -6.98 0.82 13.76
N ASN A 20 -6.62 1.45 12.62
CA ASN A 20 -6.79 2.88 12.43
C ASN A 20 -8.26 3.25 12.20
N ALA A 21 -8.75 4.26 12.93
CA ALA A 21 -10.16 4.64 12.92
C ALA A 21 -10.65 5.21 11.57
N LEU A 22 -9.78 5.93 10.84
CA LEU A 22 -10.14 6.49 9.54
C LEU A 22 -10.25 5.36 8.49
N ASP A 23 -9.31 4.43 8.49
CA ASP A 23 -9.35 3.26 7.63
C ASP A 23 -10.59 2.41 7.86
N GLU A 24 -10.90 2.13 9.13
CA GLU A 24 -12.07 1.32 9.50
C GLU A 24 -13.37 2.00 9.06
N LYS A 25 -13.49 3.32 9.29
CA LYS A 25 -14.62 4.11 8.80
C LYS A 25 -14.76 4.02 7.27
N ASN A 26 -13.64 4.14 6.56
CA ASN A 26 -13.62 4.07 5.09
C ASN A 26 -13.98 2.68 4.59
N ARG A 27 -13.50 1.61 5.25
CA ARG A 27 -13.85 0.22 4.93
C ARG A 27 -15.36 -0.01 5.07
N VAL A 28 -15.93 0.35 6.23
CA VAL A 28 -17.37 0.19 6.49
C VAL A 28 -18.20 0.98 5.47
N MET A 29 -17.82 2.22 5.19
CA MET A 29 -18.51 3.05 4.18
C MET A 29 -18.41 2.45 2.76
N ALA A 30 -17.24 1.94 2.38
CA ALA A 30 -17.04 1.32 1.08
C ALA A 30 -17.87 0.03 0.91
N LEU A 31 -18.00 -0.76 1.98
CA LEU A 31 -18.85 -1.96 2.00
C LEU A 31 -20.33 -1.59 1.94
N SER A 32 -20.79 -0.67 2.81
CA SER A 32 -22.21 -0.30 2.90
C SER A 32 -22.73 0.40 1.64
N SER A 33 -21.88 1.14 0.94
CA SER A 33 -22.21 1.80 -0.34
C SER A 33 -22.09 0.88 -1.56
N GLY A 34 -21.58 -0.34 -1.39
CA GLY A 34 -21.24 -1.25 -2.51
C GLY A 34 -20.03 -0.81 -3.33
N MET A 35 -19.38 0.31 -2.96
CA MET A 35 -18.17 0.81 -3.63
C MET A 35 -17.04 -0.22 -3.61
N PHE A 36 -16.89 -0.97 -2.51
CA PHE A 36 -15.90 -2.03 -2.38
C PHE A 36 -16.05 -3.06 -3.50
N HIS A 37 -17.25 -3.62 -3.69
CA HIS A 37 -17.51 -4.60 -4.74
C HIS A 37 -17.40 -4.01 -6.15
N LYS A 38 -17.79 -2.74 -6.33
CA LYS A 38 -17.61 -2.04 -7.61
C LYS A 38 -16.13 -1.92 -7.95
N LYS A 39 -15.29 -1.49 -7.01
CA LYS A 39 -13.83 -1.40 -7.19
C LYS A 39 -13.20 -2.77 -7.43
N ALA A 40 -13.61 -3.80 -6.68
CA ALA A 40 -13.14 -5.16 -6.89
C ALA A 40 -13.42 -5.64 -8.33
N ARG A 41 -14.64 -5.43 -8.85
CA ARG A 41 -14.98 -5.78 -10.24
C ARG A 41 -14.14 -5.02 -11.28
N LEU A 42 -13.83 -3.75 -11.02
CA LEU A 42 -12.95 -2.96 -11.88
C LEU A 42 -11.50 -3.47 -11.83
N ALA A 43 -11.01 -3.85 -10.66
CA ALA A 43 -9.67 -4.40 -10.49
C ALA A 43 -9.51 -5.79 -11.15
N THR A 44 -10.59 -6.57 -11.25
CA THR A 44 -10.56 -7.93 -11.81
C THR A 44 -11.11 -8.03 -13.24
N GLN A 45 -11.01 -6.97 -14.05
CA GLN A 45 -11.51 -6.97 -15.44
C GLN A 45 -10.84 -8.04 -16.32
N GLN A 46 -9.63 -8.47 -15.97
CA GLN A 46 -8.88 -9.52 -16.67
C GLN A 46 -9.17 -10.93 -16.10
N GLY A 47 -10.07 -11.04 -15.13
CA GLY A 47 -10.35 -12.27 -14.39
C GLY A 47 -9.53 -12.38 -13.10
N VAL A 48 -9.99 -13.21 -12.18
CA VAL A 48 -9.40 -13.36 -10.84
C VAL A 48 -7.99 -13.94 -10.89
N GLN A 49 -7.71 -14.80 -11.88
CA GLN A 49 -6.42 -15.44 -12.09
C GLN A 49 -5.33 -14.41 -12.45
N GLU A 50 -5.62 -13.55 -13.42
CA GLU A 50 -4.67 -12.56 -13.92
C GLU A 50 -4.54 -11.34 -13.02
N SER A 51 -5.58 -11.01 -12.26
CA SER A 51 -5.53 -9.91 -11.30
C SER A 51 -5.09 -10.41 -9.91
N PHE A 52 -5.99 -11.00 -9.12
CA PHE A 52 -5.68 -11.32 -7.72
C PHE A 52 -4.64 -12.43 -7.54
N TYR A 53 -4.68 -13.51 -8.31
CA TYR A 53 -3.77 -14.63 -8.06
C TYR A 53 -2.34 -14.30 -8.50
N ARG A 54 -2.16 -13.58 -9.61
CA ARG A 54 -0.85 -13.04 -9.98
C ARG A 54 -0.34 -12.02 -8.97
N ASP A 55 -1.18 -11.09 -8.54
CA ASP A 55 -0.79 -10.10 -7.51
C ASP A 55 -0.37 -10.79 -6.21
N MET A 56 -1.10 -11.82 -5.77
CA MET A 56 -0.73 -12.60 -4.59
C MET A 56 0.57 -13.40 -4.78
N ALA A 57 0.80 -13.95 -5.97
CA ALA A 57 2.04 -14.66 -6.27
C ALA A 57 3.25 -13.71 -6.24
N VAL A 58 3.09 -12.46 -6.70
CA VAL A 58 4.11 -11.42 -6.60
C VAL A 58 4.29 -10.98 -5.14
N MET A 59 3.19 -10.73 -4.41
CA MET A 59 3.23 -10.19 -3.05
C MET A 59 3.70 -11.18 -1.98
N PHE A 60 3.38 -12.48 -2.13
CA PHE A 60 3.71 -13.53 -1.15
C PHE A 60 4.66 -14.59 -1.69
N GLY A 61 5.06 -14.49 -2.96
CA GLY A 61 6.06 -15.37 -3.55
C GLY A 61 7.45 -15.13 -2.97
N ARG A 62 8.33 -16.10 -3.21
CA ARG A 62 9.76 -15.89 -2.97
C ARG A 62 10.35 -15.15 -4.17
N TRP A 63 11.27 -14.25 -3.86
CA TRP A 63 12.05 -13.50 -4.84
C TRP A 63 13.50 -13.96 -4.72
N PRO A 64 13.95 -14.95 -5.51
CA PRO A 64 15.29 -15.51 -5.35
C PRO A 64 16.40 -14.53 -5.72
N GLU A 65 16.14 -13.64 -6.68
CA GLU A 65 17.12 -12.71 -7.23
C GLU A 65 17.00 -11.29 -6.66
N PHE A 66 16.07 -11.05 -5.73
CA PHE A 66 15.69 -9.70 -5.32
C PHE A 66 15.35 -9.64 -3.83
N GLU A 67 15.96 -8.69 -3.13
CA GLU A 67 15.63 -8.36 -1.74
C GLU A 67 15.36 -6.85 -1.61
N PRO A 68 14.24 -6.42 -1.00
CA PRO A 68 13.90 -5.01 -0.86
C PRO A 68 14.97 -4.17 -0.13
N THR A 69 15.82 -4.80 0.69
CA THR A 69 16.86 -4.10 1.46
C THR A 69 18.14 -3.83 0.68
N ASP A 70 18.30 -4.41 -0.52
CA ASP A 70 19.55 -4.39 -1.30
C ASP A 70 19.35 -3.77 -2.69
N LEU A 71 18.36 -2.88 -2.80
CA LEU A 71 18.06 -2.12 -4.02
C LEU A 71 19.15 -1.07 -4.31
N GLU A 72 19.53 -0.96 -5.58
CA GLU A 72 20.41 0.11 -6.07
C GLU A 72 19.70 1.47 -6.04
N GLU A 73 20.46 2.52 -5.72
CA GLU A 73 19.95 3.89 -5.73
C GLU A 73 19.56 4.31 -7.16
N PRO A 74 18.31 4.73 -7.40
CA PRO A 74 17.88 5.19 -8.71
C PRO A 74 18.47 6.57 -9.04
N PRO A 75 18.53 6.97 -10.34
CA PRO A 75 19.06 8.27 -10.76
C PRO A 75 18.11 9.46 -10.46
N PHE A 76 17.12 9.27 -9.57
CA PHE A 76 16.12 10.26 -9.19
C PHE A 76 15.73 10.08 -7.71
N PRO A 77 15.27 11.13 -7.02
CA PRO A 77 14.82 11.02 -5.65
C PRO A 77 13.65 10.04 -5.50
N ALA A 78 13.81 9.03 -4.66
CA ALA A 78 12.73 8.12 -4.27
C ALA A 78 12.12 8.59 -2.95
N HIS A 79 10.78 8.70 -2.91
CA HIS A 79 10.03 9.08 -1.71
C HIS A 79 9.06 7.97 -1.33
N LEU A 80 9.02 7.59 -0.06
CA LEU A 80 8.09 6.61 0.48
C LEU A 80 7.25 7.24 1.59
N PHE A 81 5.93 7.28 1.42
CA PHE A 81 4.98 7.74 2.43
C PHE A 81 4.35 6.53 3.11
N GLN A 82 4.37 6.49 4.45
CA GLN A 82 3.87 5.36 5.23
C GLN A 82 3.09 5.86 6.45
N GLY A 83 1.90 5.32 6.65
CA GLY A 83 1.17 5.49 7.91
C GLY A 83 1.80 4.68 9.04
N ASP A 84 1.94 5.27 10.23
CA ASP A 84 2.49 4.57 11.40
C ASP A 84 1.48 3.63 12.09
N GLU A 85 0.19 3.76 11.77
CA GLU A 85 -0.91 2.89 12.19
C GLU A 85 -1.40 1.96 11.05
N ASP A 86 -0.59 1.75 10.01
CA ASP A 86 -0.92 0.82 8.92
C ASP A 86 -1.11 -0.61 9.44
N GLY A 87 -2.33 -1.12 9.30
CA GLY A 87 -2.72 -2.46 9.75
C GLY A 87 -2.45 -3.58 8.74
N VAL A 88 -1.96 -3.26 7.53
CA VAL A 88 -1.66 -4.22 6.46
C VAL A 88 -0.16 -4.40 6.31
N VAL A 89 0.58 -3.28 6.22
CA VAL A 89 2.03 -3.26 6.04
C VAL A 89 2.67 -2.73 7.33
N PRO A 90 3.43 -3.56 8.07
CA PRO A 90 4.04 -3.12 9.33
C PRO A 90 5.02 -1.96 9.11
N VAL A 91 4.80 -0.83 9.80
CA VAL A 91 5.69 0.34 9.73
C VAL A 91 7.15 0.00 10.07
N GLN A 92 7.38 -0.98 10.96
CA GLN A 92 8.72 -1.44 11.35
C GLN A 92 9.48 -2.04 10.18
N LEU A 93 8.80 -2.75 9.27
CA LEU A 93 9.41 -3.30 8.06
C LEU A 93 9.90 -2.17 7.15
N GLN A 94 9.06 -1.16 6.92
CA GLN A 94 9.41 -0.01 6.08
C GLN A 94 10.56 0.82 6.69
N ARG A 95 10.53 1.05 8.01
CA ARG A 95 11.65 1.66 8.74
C ARG A 95 12.94 0.87 8.58
N HIS A 96 12.88 -0.47 8.57
CA HIS A 96 14.05 -1.33 8.36
C HIS A 96 14.59 -1.19 6.94
N ILE A 97 13.73 -1.33 5.93
CA ILE A 97 14.11 -1.22 4.52
C ILE A 97 14.73 0.16 4.21
N CYS A 98 14.05 1.25 4.58
CA CYS A 98 14.57 2.60 4.31
C CYS A 98 15.90 2.87 5.01
N ARG A 99 16.09 2.35 6.23
CA ARG A 99 17.37 2.47 6.95
C ARG A 99 18.49 1.68 6.27
N ARG A 100 18.17 0.49 5.73
CA ARG A 100 19.14 -0.35 5.01
C ARG A 100 19.56 0.27 3.70
N LEU A 101 18.61 0.81 2.94
CA LEU A 101 18.87 1.46 1.65
C LEU A 101 19.57 2.82 1.82
N GLY A 102 19.15 3.64 2.78
CA GLY A 102 19.75 4.93 3.09
C GLY A 102 19.43 6.06 2.10
N TRP A 103 19.06 5.74 0.86
CA TRP A 103 18.73 6.72 -0.20
C TRP A 103 17.23 7.01 -0.34
N VAL A 104 16.36 6.26 0.33
CA VAL A 104 14.90 6.50 0.30
C VAL A 104 14.55 7.67 1.21
N ASN A 105 13.91 8.71 0.66
CA ASN A 105 13.31 9.79 1.43
C ASN A 105 12.04 9.25 2.10
N TYR A 106 12.17 8.81 3.36
CA TYR A 106 11.07 8.20 4.10
C TYR A 106 10.21 9.24 4.84
N HIS A 107 8.90 9.21 4.60
CA HIS A 107 7.90 10.11 5.16
C HIS A 107 6.90 9.32 5.98
N GLU A 108 7.16 9.20 7.27
CA GLU A 108 6.21 8.60 8.20
C GLU A 108 5.09 9.59 8.56
N LEU A 109 3.86 9.09 8.58
CA LEU A 109 2.64 9.86 8.81
C LEU A 109 2.00 9.40 10.12
N ALA A 110 2.00 10.28 11.12
CA ALA A 110 1.46 9.99 12.45
C ALA A 110 -0.07 9.85 12.44
N GLY A 111 -0.59 8.80 13.08
CA GLY A 111 -2.02 8.50 13.20
C GLY A 111 -2.68 8.09 11.88
N VAL A 112 -1.88 7.71 10.88
CA VAL A 112 -2.36 7.37 9.54
C VAL A 112 -2.27 5.86 9.33
N GLY A 113 -3.34 5.30 8.78
CA GLY A 113 -3.41 3.89 8.41
C GLY A 113 -2.92 3.59 6.99
N HIS A 114 -3.40 2.48 6.44
CA HIS A 114 -3.11 1.96 5.12
C HIS A 114 -3.75 2.76 3.98
N PHE A 115 -4.96 3.32 4.17
CA PHE A 115 -5.69 3.96 3.07
C PHE A 115 -5.26 5.41 2.82
N LEU A 116 -4.02 5.60 2.39
CA LEU A 116 -3.39 6.90 2.11
C LEU A 116 -4.24 7.81 1.21
N SER A 117 -4.92 7.26 0.20
CA SER A 117 -5.78 8.05 -0.70
C SER A 117 -6.94 8.79 -0.01
N ALA A 118 -7.31 8.37 1.21
CA ALA A 118 -8.38 8.99 1.99
C ALA A 118 -7.86 9.97 3.05
N VAL A 119 -6.54 10.15 3.17
CA VAL A 119 -5.92 11.05 4.14
C VAL A 119 -6.07 12.50 3.67
N PRO A 120 -6.78 13.37 4.42
CA PRO A 120 -6.97 14.76 4.03
C PRO A 120 -5.64 15.51 3.85
N GLY A 121 -5.49 16.23 2.74
CA GLY A 121 -4.31 17.04 2.45
C GLY A 121 -3.04 16.27 2.06
N LEU A 122 -3.06 14.92 2.04
CA LEU A 122 -1.88 14.14 1.68
C LEU A 122 -1.42 14.42 0.23
N GLY A 123 -2.36 14.61 -0.69
CA GLY A 123 -2.04 14.95 -2.09
C GLY A 123 -1.21 16.23 -2.20
N ASP A 124 -1.65 17.31 -1.55
CA ASP A 124 -0.93 18.59 -1.55
C ASP A 124 0.45 18.46 -0.89
N ARG A 125 0.55 17.68 0.19
CA ARG A 125 1.83 17.38 0.84
C ARG A 125 2.78 16.63 -0.09
N ILE A 126 2.30 15.61 -0.81
CA ILE A 126 3.10 14.86 -1.79
C ILE A 126 3.59 15.80 -2.89
N VAL A 127 2.69 16.56 -3.52
CA VAL A 127 3.04 17.49 -4.60
C VAL A 127 4.05 18.53 -4.12
N THR A 128 3.83 19.13 -2.95
CA THR A 128 4.77 20.10 -2.37
C THR A 128 6.13 19.46 -2.13
N THR A 129 6.19 18.25 -1.57
CA THR A 129 7.44 17.52 -1.32
C THR A 129 8.22 17.29 -2.62
N LEU A 130 7.53 16.85 -3.67
CA LEU A 130 8.15 16.57 -4.97
C LEU A 130 8.60 17.84 -5.72
N LEU A 131 7.89 18.96 -5.55
CA LEU A 131 8.21 20.23 -6.21
C LEU A 131 9.24 21.09 -5.47
N THR A 132 9.43 20.87 -4.16
CA THR A 132 10.40 21.63 -3.35
C THR A 132 11.80 21.01 -3.30
N ALA A 133 12.02 19.87 -3.98
CA ALA A 133 13.38 19.38 -4.18
C ALA A 133 14.17 20.43 -4.97
N PRO A 134 15.29 20.96 -4.45
CA PRO A 134 16.07 21.95 -5.17
C PRO A 134 16.53 21.32 -6.49
N ALA A 135 16.48 22.09 -7.58
CA ALA A 135 17.24 21.74 -8.77
C ALA A 135 18.68 21.53 -8.32
N SER A 136 19.23 20.33 -8.52
CA SER A 136 20.66 20.10 -8.39
C SER A 136 21.35 21.15 -9.25
N SER A 137 21.96 22.15 -8.60
CA SER A 137 22.80 23.12 -9.26
C SER A 137 24.00 22.35 -9.80
N ALA A 138 23.96 22.05 -11.10
CA ALA A 138 25.10 21.67 -11.91
C ALA A 138 25.47 22.85 -12.81
#